data_AF-X1HWU6-F1
#
_entry.id   AF-X1HWU6-F1
#
_cell.length_a   1.000
_cell.length_b   1.000
_cell.length_c   1.000
_cell.angle_alpha   90.00
_cell.angle_beta   90.00
_cell.angle_gamma   90.00
#
_symmetry.space_group_name_H-M   'P 1'
#
loop_
_entity.id
_entity.type
_entity.pdbx_description
1 polymer ?
#
loop_
_entity_poly.entity_id
_entity_poly.type
_entity_poly.pdbx_seq_one_letter_code
_entity_poly.pdbx_strand_id
1 'polypeptide(L)'
;MITPINDFSDCLEFGNEKEFIEKMDTEYYPKKFKLASIRRFNKDTLKDRDMQKNGIDIEVLLTNGKKIHIDEKRRKQRYADVLIEIGMDYQMSGMITPGWLLSERKKPDYIIYAVPAYSLPIPPGNIYK
;
A
#
# COMPACT_ATOMS: atom_id res chain seq x y z
N MET A 1 -6.45 0.28 -31.06
CA MET A 1 -6.54 1.27 -29.97
C MET A 1 -5.20 1.28 -29.27
N ILE A 2 -4.53 2.43 -29.23
CA ILE A 2 -3.27 2.59 -28.48
C ILE A 2 -3.68 2.71 -27.01
N THR A 3 -3.30 1.75 -26.17
CA THR A 3 -3.48 1.87 -24.72
C THR A 3 -2.62 3.05 -24.26
N PRO A 4 -3.18 4.08 -23.60
CA PRO A 4 -2.36 5.16 -23.08
C PRO A 4 -1.32 4.57 -22.14
N ILE A 5 -0.05 4.87 -22.41
CA ILE A 5 1.04 4.53 -21.49
C ILE A 5 0.80 5.38 -20.25
N ASN A 6 0.50 4.74 -19.12
CA ASN A 6 0.36 5.44 -17.86
C ASN A 6 1.72 6.01 -17.48
N ASP A 7 1.82 7.33 -17.40
CA ASP A 7 3.00 7.96 -16.84
C ASP A 7 3.00 7.71 -15.32
N PHE A 8 3.97 6.93 -14.85
CA PHE A 8 4.11 6.63 -13.43
C PHE A 8 4.43 7.88 -12.59
N SER A 9 5.02 8.91 -13.20
CA SER A 9 5.34 10.20 -12.57
C SER A 9 4.09 10.89 -12.05
N ASP A 10 3.04 10.91 -12.87
CA ASP A 10 1.74 11.50 -12.53
C ASP A 10 1.06 10.80 -11.36
N CYS A 11 1.27 9.49 -11.20
CA CYS A 11 0.72 8.72 -10.08
C CYS A 11 1.48 8.99 -8.77
N LEU A 12 2.79 9.29 -8.85
CA LEU A 12 3.59 9.67 -7.69
C LEU A 12 3.20 11.06 -7.14
N GLU A 13 2.93 12.02 -8.03
CA GLU A 13 2.47 13.36 -7.63
C GLU A 13 1.11 13.31 -6.91
N PHE A 14 0.14 12.61 -7.51
CA PHE A 14 -1.16 12.39 -6.88
C PHE A 14 -1.04 11.61 -5.57
N GLY A 15 -0.11 10.66 -5.52
CA GLY A 15 0.23 9.95 -4.31
C GLY A 15 0.51 10.91 -3.16
N ASN A 16 1.11 12.08 -3.38
CA ASN A 16 1.50 13.00 -2.30
C ASN A 16 0.47 14.09 -1.98
N GLU A 17 -0.74 14.03 -2.54
CA GLU A 17 -1.77 15.03 -2.27
C GLU A 17 -2.20 15.06 -0.80
N LYS A 18 -1.96 16.20 -0.15
CA LYS A 18 -2.22 16.41 1.28
C LYS A 18 -3.67 16.17 1.65
N GLU A 19 -4.61 16.65 0.84
CA GLU A 19 -6.05 16.48 1.07
C GLU A 19 -6.46 15.00 1.05
N PHE A 20 -5.88 14.22 0.13
CA PHE A 20 -6.14 12.79 0.04
C PHE A 20 -5.63 12.06 1.29
N ILE A 21 -4.42 12.37 1.74
CA ILE A 21 -3.82 11.82 2.95
C ILE A 21 -4.67 12.15 4.18
N GLU A 22 -5.05 13.43 4.32
CA GLU A 22 -5.87 13.91 5.43
C GLU A 22 -7.23 13.20 5.46
N LYS A 23 -7.87 13.02 4.30
CA LYS A 23 -9.13 12.27 4.19
C LYS A 23 -8.97 10.81 4.61
N MET A 24 -7.88 10.16 4.21
CA MET A 24 -7.60 8.78 4.61
C MET A 24 -7.43 8.68 6.14
N ASP A 25 -6.67 9.59 6.74
CA ASP A 25 -6.34 9.59 8.17
C ASP A 25 -7.52 9.98 9.06
N THR A 26 -8.36 10.91 8.61
CA THR A 26 -9.46 11.48 9.41
C THR A 26 -10.80 10.80 9.17
N GLU A 27 -11.00 10.18 8.00
CA GLU A 27 -12.27 9.53 7.69
C GLU A 27 -12.14 8.03 7.48
N TYR A 28 -11.26 7.58 6.59
CA TYR A 28 -11.26 6.17 6.18
C TYR A 28 -10.77 5.25 7.29
N TYR A 29 -9.57 5.50 7.81
CA TYR A 29 -8.99 4.66 8.85
C TYR A 29 -9.83 4.65 10.14
N PRO A 30 -10.34 5.79 10.65
CA PRO A 30 -11.20 5.79 11.83
C PRO A 30 -12.53 5.06 11.63
N LYS A 31 -13.12 5.11 10.42
CA LYS A 31 -14.36 4.37 10.13
C LYS A 31 -14.12 2.86 10.01
N LYS A 32 -12.96 2.43 9.53
CA LYS A 32 -12.63 1.00 9.32
C LYS A 32 -12.01 0.33 10.54
N PHE A 33 -11.27 1.07 11.34
CA PHE A 33 -10.52 0.54 12.48
C PHE A 33 -10.92 1.28 13.76
N LYS A 34 -11.02 0.55 14.89
CA LYS A 34 -11.20 1.16 16.21
C LYS A 34 -9.89 1.79 16.68
N LEU A 35 -9.52 2.93 16.10
CA LEU A 35 -8.20 3.56 16.24
C LEU A 35 -7.98 4.19 17.61
N ALA A 36 -6.75 4.02 18.11
CA ALA A 36 -6.14 4.88 19.12
C ALA A 36 -5.22 5.92 18.46
N SER A 37 -4.43 5.52 17.46
CA SER A 37 -3.56 6.45 16.70
C SER A 37 -3.16 5.90 15.33
N ILE A 38 -2.69 6.80 14.47
CA ILE A 38 -2.10 6.48 13.16
C ILE A 38 -0.70 7.08 13.11
N ARG A 39 0.27 6.31 12.61
CA ARG A 39 1.60 6.80 12.28
C ARG A 39 1.91 6.47 10.82
N ARG A 40 2.28 7.50 10.05
CA ARG A 40 2.82 7.34 8.71
C ARG A 40 4.35 7.30 8.75
N PHE A 41 4.93 6.37 8.01
CA PHE A 41 6.38 6.28 7.79
C PHE A 41 6.69 6.99 6.47
N ASN A 42 6.81 8.31 6.51
CA ASN A 42 7.00 9.15 5.33
C ASN A 42 8.10 10.20 5.53
N LYS A 43 8.86 10.12 6.63
CA LYS A 43 9.98 11.01 6.90
C LYS A 43 11.27 10.37 6.45
N ASP A 44 12.26 11.20 6.12
CA ASP A 44 13.58 10.74 5.72
C ASP A 44 14.46 10.33 6.91
N THR A 45 13.97 9.41 7.73
CA THR A 45 14.67 8.87 8.91
C THR A 45 15.01 7.40 8.69
N LEU A 46 16.07 6.92 9.33
CA LEU A 46 16.46 5.50 9.25
C LEU A 46 15.30 4.56 9.61
N LYS A 47 14.55 4.90 10.66
CA LYS A 47 13.42 4.10 11.12
C LYS A 47 12.29 4.03 10.11
N ASP A 48 11.93 5.15 9.49
CA ASP A 48 10.87 5.19 8.48
C ASP A 48 11.31 4.47 7.20
N ARG A 49 12.55 4.68 6.76
CA ARG A 49 13.13 3.96 5.61
C ARG A 49 13.14 2.45 5.82
N ASP A 50 13.48 1.97 7.01
CA ASP A 50 13.49 0.53 7.29
C ASP A 50 12.07 -0.07 7.31
N MET A 51 11.07 0.67 7.78
CA MET A 51 9.66 0.26 7.69
C MET A 51 9.19 0.21 6.24
N GLN A 52 9.51 1.23 5.44
CA GLN A 52 9.18 1.26 4.00
C GLN A 52 9.85 0.14 3.21
N LYS A 53 11.11 -0.22 3.54
CA LYS A 53 11.79 -1.39 2.93
C LYS A 53 11.01 -2.69 3.19
N ASN A 54 10.39 -2.82 4.37
CA ASN A 54 9.50 -3.92 4.72
C ASN A 54 8.07 -3.80 4.13
N GLY A 55 7.82 -2.76 3.32
CA GLY A 55 6.52 -2.51 2.70
C GLY A 55 5.48 -1.97 3.68
N ILE A 56 5.90 -1.22 4.69
CA ILE A 56 5.00 -0.66 5.69
C ILE A 56 5.03 0.87 5.57
N ASP A 57 3.95 1.43 5.04
CA ASP A 57 3.77 2.88 4.91
C ASP A 57 3.06 3.47 6.14
N ILE A 58 2.23 2.67 6.80
CA ILE A 58 1.38 3.11 7.91
C ILE A 58 1.36 2.07 9.02
N GLU A 59 1.42 2.54 10.27
CA GLU A 59 1.07 1.78 11.47
C GLU A 59 -0.21 2.36 12.08
N VAL A 60 -1.22 1.51 12.20
CA VAL A 60 -2.47 1.80 12.91
C VAL A 60 -2.39 1.14 14.29
N LEU A 61 -2.54 1.93 15.35
CA LEU A 61 -2.73 1.43 16.71
C LEU A 61 -4.22 1.37 17.01
N LEU A 62 -4.73 0.21 17.39
CA LEU A 62 -6.11 0.02 17.83
C LEU A 62 -6.26 0.34 19.31
N THR A 63 -7.49 0.67 19.71
CA THR A 63 -7.90 0.93 21.11
C THR A 63 -7.61 -0.24 22.07
N ASN A 64 -7.54 -1.48 21.55
CA ASN A 64 -7.16 -2.65 22.32
C ASN A 64 -5.63 -2.89 22.39
N GLY A 65 -4.82 -1.95 21.91
CA GLY A 65 -3.36 -2.02 21.90
C GLY A 65 -2.76 -2.82 20.74
N LYS A 66 -3.56 -3.46 19.89
CA LYS A 66 -3.05 -4.16 18.70
C LYS A 66 -2.55 -3.16 17.66
N LYS A 67 -1.37 -3.45 17.09
CA LYS A 67 -0.83 -2.73 15.94
C LYS A 67 -1.17 -3.44 14.65
N ILE A 68 -1.44 -2.66 13.62
CA ILE A 68 -1.69 -3.12 12.25
C ILE A 68 -0.75 -2.35 11.33
N HIS A 69 0.05 -3.07 10.55
CA HIS A 69 0.95 -2.53 9.54
C HIS A 69 0.29 -2.58 8.16
N ILE A 70 0.36 -1.47 7.43
CA ILE A 70 -0.36 -1.32 6.17
C ILE A 70 0.61 -0.81 5.10
N ASP A 71 0.55 -1.45 3.94
CA ASP A 71 1.09 -0.95 2.68
C ASP A 71 -0.02 -0.17 1.95
N GLU A 72 0.19 1.11 1.68
CA GLU A 72 -0.81 1.98 1.06
C GLU A 72 -0.42 2.29 -0.39
N LYS A 73 -1.12 1.65 -1.34
CA LYS A 73 -0.96 1.93 -2.78
C LYS A 73 -1.96 2.99 -3.20
N ARG A 74 -1.50 4.24 -3.31
CA ARG A 74 -2.32 5.37 -3.80
C ARG A 74 -2.42 5.32 -5.32
N ARG A 75 -3.63 5.44 -5.86
CA ARG A 75 -3.90 5.32 -7.30
C ARG A 75 -4.95 6.35 -7.72
N LYS A 76 -4.74 7.03 -8.86
CA LYS A 76 -5.72 7.98 -9.42
C LYS A 76 -7.05 7.33 -9.80
N GLN A 77 -7.02 6.08 -10.21
CA GLN A 77 -8.19 5.32 -10.66
C GLN A 77 -8.05 3.84 -10.32
N ARG A 78 -9.12 3.07 -10.49
CA ARG A 78 -9.06 1.62 -10.38
C ARG A 78 -8.37 1.06 -11.62
N TYR A 79 -7.19 0.51 -11.43
CA TYR A 79 -6.50 -0.22 -12.46
C TYR A 79 -6.86 -1.70 -12.37
N ALA A 80 -6.93 -2.40 -13.51
CA ALA A 80 -7.15 -3.85 -13.57
C ALA A 80 -5.88 -4.65 -13.23
N ASP A 81 -4.82 -3.98 -12.81
CA ASP A 81 -3.45 -4.46 -12.66
C ASP A 81 -3.06 -4.77 -11.20
N VAL A 82 -4.04 -4.93 -10.30
CA VAL A 82 -3.81 -5.41 -8.93
C VAL A 82 -2.97 -6.70 -8.91
N LEU A 83 -2.96 -7.44 -10.03
CA LEU A 83 -2.13 -8.62 -10.28
C LEU A 83 -0.61 -8.35 -10.40
N ILE A 84 -0.15 -7.11 -10.58
CA ILE A 84 1.28 -6.77 -10.65
C ILE A 84 1.98 -7.09 -9.33
N GLU A 85 1.30 -6.92 -8.18
CA GLU A 85 1.88 -7.26 -6.87
C GLU A 85 2.01 -8.79 -6.67
N ILE A 86 1.34 -9.60 -7.49
CA ILE A 86 1.48 -11.07 -7.53
C ILE A 86 2.52 -11.48 -8.58
N GLY A 87 2.67 -10.67 -9.64
CA GLY A 87 3.55 -10.90 -10.76
C GLY A 87 5.00 -11.11 -10.33
N MET A 88 5.58 -12.19 -10.81
CA MET A 88 6.98 -12.49 -10.55
C MET A 88 7.85 -11.61 -11.46
N ASP A 89 8.84 -10.93 -10.88
CA ASP A 89 9.78 -10.14 -11.65
C ASP A 89 10.82 -11.09 -12.26
N TYR A 90 10.89 -11.14 -13.59
CA TYR A 90 11.88 -11.95 -14.31
C TYR A 90 13.15 -11.11 -14.43
N GLN A 91 14.06 -11.29 -13.47
CA GLN A 91 15.32 -10.57 -13.51
C GLN A 91 16.19 -11.09 -14.68
N MET A 92 17.06 -10.22 -15.22
CA MET A 92 18.03 -10.57 -16.28
C MET A 92 18.93 -11.78 -15.91
N SER A 93 18.99 -12.16 -14.64
CA SER A 93 19.71 -13.34 -14.13
C SER A 93 18.97 -14.68 -14.34
N GLY A 94 17.74 -14.67 -14.87
CA GLY A 94 16.90 -15.86 -14.99
C GLY A 94 16.27 -16.33 -13.68
N MET A 95 16.47 -15.60 -12.57
CA MET A 95 15.76 -15.85 -11.32
C MET A 95 14.40 -15.16 -11.31
N ILE A 96 13.39 -15.97 -11.04
CA ILE A 96 12.03 -15.52 -10.80
C ILE A 96 11.95 -15.01 -9.37
N THR A 97 11.79 -13.70 -9.20
CA THR A 97 11.59 -13.11 -7.86
C THR A 97 10.09 -13.07 -7.56
N PRO A 98 9.63 -13.52 -6.38
CA PRO A 98 8.23 -13.40 -6.02
C PRO A 98 7.77 -11.94 -6.09
N GLY A 99 6.58 -11.72 -6.64
CA GLY A 99 5.92 -10.41 -6.59
C GLY A 99 5.77 -9.92 -5.15
N TRP A 100 5.52 -8.62 -4.98
CA TRP A 100 5.47 -7.97 -3.67
C TRP A 100 4.60 -8.69 -2.63
N LEU A 101 3.44 -9.22 -3.03
CA LEU A 101 2.52 -9.97 -2.17
C LEU A 101 3.10 -11.30 -1.69
N LEU A 102 3.98 -11.90 -2.48
CA LEU A 102 4.61 -13.21 -2.21
C LEU A 102 6.01 -13.06 -1.61
N SER A 103 6.50 -11.84 -1.42
CA SER A 103 7.83 -11.59 -0.88
C SER A 103 7.85 -11.75 0.63
N GLU A 104 8.63 -12.71 1.14
CA GLU A 104 8.85 -12.91 2.59
C GLU A 104 9.51 -11.71 3.29
N ARG A 105 10.08 -10.78 2.51
CA ARG A 105 10.67 -9.53 3.02
C ARG A 105 9.60 -8.49 3.37
N LYS A 106 8.41 -8.61 2.78
CA LYS A 106 7.30 -7.69 3.02
C LYS A 106 6.49 -8.18 4.21
N LYS A 107 6.28 -7.30 5.17
CA LYS A 107 5.61 -7.61 6.44
C LYS A 107 4.40 -6.71 6.78
N PRO A 108 3.63 -6.17 5.81
CA PRO A 108 2.37 -5.53 6.16
C PRO A 108 1.31 -6.58 6.54
N ASP A 109 0.43 -6.22 7.47
CA ASP A 109 -0.78 -7.00 7.78
C ASP A 109 -1.86 -6.82 6.69
N TYR A 110 -1.86 -5.68 5.98
CA TYR A 110 -2.81 -5.38 4.89
C TYR A 110 -2.14 -4.59 3.77
N ILE A 111 -2.59 -4.83 2.54
CA ILE A 111 -2.37 -3.91 1.42
C ILE A 111 -3.68 -3.17 1.15
N ILE A 112 -3.62 -1.85 1.10
CA ILE A 112 -4.77 -0.99 0.84
C ILE A 112 -4.52 -0.22 -0.44
N TYR A 113 -5.42 -0.43 -1.41
CA TYR A 113 -5.49 0.40 -2.60
C TYR A 113 -6.40 1.58 -2.32
N ALA A 114 -5.80 2.76 -2.22
CA ALA A 114 -6.50 4.00 -1.95
C ALA A 114 -6.78 4.69 -3.29
N VAL A 115 -8.04 4.62 -3.74
CA VAL A 115 -8.52 5.26 -4.98
C VAL A 115 -9.52 6.36 -4.60
N PRO A 116 -9.51 7.54 -5.24
CA PRO A 116 -10.42 8.66 -4.96
C PRO A 116 -11.91 8.30 -4.81
N ALA A 117 -12.37 7.28 -5.55
CA ALA A 117 -13.75 6.83 -5.52
C ALA A 117 -14.01 5.66 -4.54
N TYR A 118 -12.99 4.86 -4.19
CA TYR A 118 -13.14 3.62 -3.39
C TYR A 118 -11.81 3.19 -2.74
N SER A 119 -11.88 2.60 -1.56
CA SER A 119 -10.74 1.92 -0.92
C SER A 119 -11.11 0.48 -0.58
N LEU A 120 -10.32 -0.46 -1.13
CA LEU A 120 -10.53 -1.90 -0.94
C LEU A 120 -9.38 -2.46 -0.08
N PRO A 121 -9.65 -2.92 1.16
CA PRO A 121 -8.68 -3.64 1.95
C PRO A 121 -8.55 -5.09 1.44
N ILE A 122 -7.34 -5.52 1.12
CA ILE A 122 -7.05 -6.91 0.73
C ILE A 122 -6.10 -7.51 1.79
N PRO A 123 -6.54 -8.52 2.56
CA PRO A 123 -5.66 -9.22 3.48
C PRO A 123 -4.65 -10.08 2.69
N PRO A 124 -3.38 -10.14 3.09
CA PRO A 124 -2.29 -10.74 2.32
C PRO A 124 -2.29 -12.29 2.29
N GLY A 125 -3.46 -12.96 2.42
CA GLY A 125 -3.48 -14.41 2.64
C GLY A 125 -4.66 -15.23 2.11
N ASN A 126 -5.57 -14.69 1.27
CA ASN A 126 -6.77 -15.44 0.85
C ASN A 126 -7.13 -15.30 -0.64
N ILE A 127 -6.15 -15.24 -1.55
CA ILE A 127 -6.42 -15.12 -2.99
C ILE A 127 -6.42 -16.49 -3.71
N TYR A 128 -6.18 -17.60 -3.00
CA TYR A 128 -6.29 -18.94 -3.59
C TYR A 128 -7.08 -19.89 -2.69
N LYS A 129 -8.39 -19.96 -2.93
CA LYS A 129 -9.21 -21.17 -2.78
C LYS A 129 -10.19 -21.25 -3.93
#